data_AF-A0A3N5HQI1-F1
#
_entry.id   AF-A0A3N5HQI1-F1
#
_cell.length_a   1.000
_cell.length_b   1.000
_cell.length_c   1.000
_cell.angle_alpha   90.00
_cell.angle_beta   90.00
_cell.angle_gamma   90.00
#
_symmetry.space_group_name_H-M   'P 1'
#
loop_
_entity.id
_entity.type
_entity.pdbx_description
1 polymer ?
#
loop_
_entity_poly.entity_id
_entity_poly.type
_entity_poly.pdbx_seq_one_letter_code
_entity_poly.pdbx_strand_id
1 'polypeptide(L)'
;MYKSEDETKGSTDKKDESIGSRVLLNLAHDYYAAGGSPIQVAVRGAFFLRSHHASILSVLLGRCPGVPWSLETINVSSDLVLYISDLPESLGGYLRWQVLDFYVGWVRSINQAELQNAIDAKATKLAAYKAKYERIDLLLVADRVFGSGRLSLLADVQVKNPGFDNIYFLSYPEAIQRIGGEC
;
A
#
# COMPACT_ATOMS: atom_id res chain seq x y z
N MET A 1 20.24 42.60 11.46
CA MET A 1 20.70 41.36 10.80
C MET A 1 19.99 40.21 11.50
N TYR A 2 18.83 39.79 10.97
CA TYR A 2 18.06 38.67 11.55
C TYR A 2 18.61 37.36 11.00
N LYS A 3 19.11 36.47 11.88
CA LYS A 3 19.33 35.07 11.55
C LYS A 3 17.99 34.36 11.70
N SER A 4 17.45 33.84 10.59
CA SER A 4 16.37 32.87 10.61
C SER A 4 16.95 31.50 10.96
N GLU A 5 16.72 31.05 12.19
CA GLU A 5 16.92 29.65 12.60
C GLU A 5 15.68 28.84 12.18
N ASP A 6 15.57 28.54 10.88
CA ASP A 6 14.66 27.49 10.42
C ASP A 6 15.41 26.16 10.45
N GLU A 7 15.48 25.56 11.64
CA GLU A 7 15.80 24.14 11.77
C GLU A 7 14.62 23.32 11.20
N THR A 8 14.77 22.85 9.97
CA THR A 8 13.91 21.83 9.36
C THR A 8 13.95 20.53 10.17
N LYS A 9 13.11 20.43 11.22
CA LYS A 9 12.82 19.18 11.91
C LYS A 9 12.06 18.27 10.94
N GLY A 10 12.69 17.19 10.49
CA GLY A 10 12.03 16.15 9.70
C GLY A 10 10.79 15.62 10.43
N SER A 11 9.74 15.27 9.68
CA SER A 11 8.51 14.72 10.25
C SER A 11 8.81 13.52 11.14
N THR A 12 8.21 13.49 12.33
CA THR A 12 8.28 12.38 13.29
C THR A 12 7.98 11.04 12.63
N ASP A 13 7.02 11.02 11.71
CA ASP A 13 6.61 9.81 10.98
C ASP A 13 7.76 9.20 10.16
N LYS A 14 8.57 10.03 9.49
CA LYS A 14 9.73 9.55 8.72
C LYS A 14 10.83 8.98 9.61
N LYS A 15 10.93 9.50 10.83
CA LYS A 15 11.90 9.02 11.83
C LYS A 15 11.47 7.66 12.36
N ASP A 16 10.18 7.48 12.65
CA ASP A 16 9.64 6.22 13.13
C ASP A 16 9.66 5.14 12.05
N GLU A 17 9.39 5.50 10.79
CA GLU A 17 9.57 4.61 9.63
C GLU A 17 11.02 4.15 9.51
N SER A 18 11.98 5.08 9.56
CA SER A 18 13.41 4.76 9.50
C SER A 18 13.85 3.83 10.64
N ILE A 19 13.34 4.04 11.85
CA ILE A 19 13.62 3.16 13.00
C ILE A 19 13.04 1.76 12.77
N GLY A 20 11.78 1.66 12.33
CA GLY A 20 11.12 0.39 12.04
C GLY A 20 11.84 -0.41 10.96
N SER A 21 12.15 0.23 9.82
CA SER A 21 12.90 -0.40 8.72
C SER A 21 14.26 -0.90 9.16
N ARG A 22 14.98 -0.14 10.00
CA ARG A 22 16.29 -0.58 10.51
C ARG A 22 16.18 -1.79 11.43
N VAL A 23 15.18 -1.83 12.32
CA VAL A 23 14.96 -2.98 13.19
C VAL A 23 14.60 -4.22 12.36
N LEU A 24 13.77 -4.05 11.33
CA LEU A 24 13.37 -5.12 10.43
C LEU A 24 14.53 -5.66 9.60
N LEU A 25 15.42 -4.77 9.12
CA LEU A 25 16.64 -5.17 8.41
C LEU A 25 17.57 -6.00 9.30
N ASN A 26 17.77 -5.59 10.56
CA ASN A 26 18.57 -6.37 11.51
C ASN A 26 17.96 -7.75 11.75
N LEU A 27 16.64 -7.82 11.93
CA LEU A 27 15.94 -9.10 12.07
C LEU A 27 16.14 -10.02 10.85
N ALA A 28 16.12 -9.46 9.63
CA ALA A 28 16.40 -10.24 8.42
C ALA A 28 17.84 -10.77 8.42
N HIS A 29 18.82 -9.97 8.82
CA HIS A 29 20.20 -10.42 8.97
C HIS A 29 20.32 -11.55 9.98
N ASP A 30 19.73 -11.41 11.16
CA ASP A 30 19.79 -12.41 12.23
C ASP A 30 19.11 -13.72 11.81
N TYR A 31 18.00 -13.63 11.08
CA TYR A 31 17.30 -14.78 10.50
C TYR A 31 18.18 -15.57 9.51
N TYR A 32 18.80 -14.90 8.55
CA TYR A 32 19.66 -15.58 7.57
C TYR A 32 20.98 -16.04 8.18
N ALA A 33 21.53 -15.32 9.16
CA ALA A 33 22.71 -15.76 9.91
C ALA A 33 22.44 -17.06 10.69
N ALA A 34 21.20 -17.28 11.12
CA ALA A 34 20.75 -18.51 11.76
C ALA A 34 20.40 -19.65 10.78
N GLY A 35 20.60 -19.47 9.47
CA GLY A 35 20.35 -20.49 8.46
C GLY A 35 18.90 -20.55 7.96
N GLY A 36 18.14 -19.45 8.12
CA GLY A 36 16.77 -19.36 7.61
C GLY A 36 16.66 -19.55 6.09
N SER A 37 15.54 -20.13 5.64
CA SER A 37 15.19 -20.29 4.23
C SER A 37 14.84 -18.96 3.56
N PRO A 38 15.00 -18.79 2.24
CA PRO A 38 14.61 -17.56 1.55
C PRO A 38 13.14 -17.19 1.75
N ILE A 39 12.90 -16.04 2.37
CA ILE A 39 11.56 -15.49 2.61
C ILE A 39 11.54 -13.96 2.42
N GLN A 40 10.37 -13.46 2.03
CA GLN A 40 10.03 -12.05 2.16
C GLN A 40 9.08 -11.88 3.35
N VAL A 41 9.40 -10.95 4.25
CA VAL A 41 8.52 -10.61 5.36
C VAL A 41 8.03 -9.17 5.20
N ALA A 42 6.72 -8.98 5.34
CA ALA A 42 6.10 -7.69 5.57
C ALA A 42 5.47 -7.67 6.97
N VAL A 43 5.60 -6.55 7.69
CA VAL A 43 5.21 -6.47 9.11
C VAL A 43 4.24 -5.34 9.36
N ARG A 44 3.14 -5.63 10.03
CA ARG A 44 2.27 -4.64 10.69
C ARG A 44 2.54 -4.68 12.19
N GLY A 45 2.76 -3.55 12.83
CA GLY A 45 3.18 -3.42 14.23
C GLY A 45 4.68 -3.16 14.40
N ALA A 46 5.33 -2.43 13.50
CA ALA A 46 6.75 -2.06 13.55
C ALA A 46 7.20 -1.45 14.87
N PHE A 47 6.32 -0.73 15.58
CA PHE A 47 6.61 -0.23 16.93
C PHE A 47 6.99 -1.36 17.91
N PHE A 48 6.41 -2.55 17.73
CA PHE A 48 6.60 -3.73 18.58
C PHE A 48 7.71 -4.67 18.09
N LEU A 49 8.29 -4.43 16.90
CA LEU A 49 9.35 -5.28 16.34
C LEU A 49 10.54 -5.43 17.29
N ARG A 50 10.97 -4.34 17.92
CA ARG A 50 12.14 -4.35 18.79
C ARG A 50 11.89 -5.19 20.05
N SER A 51 10.74 -5.04 20.69
CA SER A 51 10.41 -5.78 21.91
C SER A 51 10.14 -7.25 21.66
N HIS A 52 9.72 -7.62 20.44
CA HIS A 52 9.41 -8.99 20.06
C HIS A 52 10.50 -9.65 19.19
N HIS A 53 11.67 -9.03 19.00
CA HIS A 53 12.70 -9.51 18.07
C HIS A 53 12.99 -11.00 18.24
N ALA A 54 13.34 -11.45 19.46
CA ALA A 54 13.69 -12.84 19.73
C ALA A 54 12.51 -13.80 19.49
N SER A 55 11.29 -13.40 19.85
CA SER A 55 10.07 -14.19 19.61
C SER A 55 9.79 -14.33 18.12
N ILE A 56 9.92 -13.24 17.35
CA ILE A 56 9.74 -13.26 15.90
C ILE A 56 10.77 -14.19 15.26
N LEU A 57 12.05 -14.04 15.63
CA LEU A 57 13.13 -14.88 15.09
C LEU A 57 12.87 -16.37 15.35
N SER A 58 12.47 -16.72 16.58
CA SER A 58 12.10 -18.09 16.94
C SER A 58 10.93 -18.62 16.11
N VAL A 59 9.88 -17.80 15.92
CA VAL A 59 8.73 -18.14 15.07
C VAL A 59 9.18 -18.39 13.63
N LEU A 60 9.98 -17.49 13.05
CA LEU A 60 10.43 -17.60 11.66
C LEU A 60 11.33 -18.82 11.43
N LEU A 61 12.23 -19.12 12.36
CA LEU A 61 13.12 -20.29 12.28
C LEU A 61 12.40 -21.62 12.56
N GLY A 62 11.30 -21.58 13.34
CA GLY A 62 10.47 -22.75 13.60
C GLY A 62 9.51 -23.12 12.47
N ARG A 63 9.38 -22.28 11.43
CA ARG A 63 8.51 -22.56 10.28
C ARG A 63 9.10 -23.65 9.39
N CYS A 64 8.21 -24.45 8.82
CA CYS A 64 8.54 -25.29 7.67
C CYS A 64 8.31 -24.48 6.39
N PRO A 65 9.31 -24.32 5.50
CA PRO A 65 9.15 -23.59 4.25
C PRO A 65 8.04 -24.18 3.38
N GLY A 66 7.16 -23.33 2.86
CA GLY A 66 6.11 -23.71 1.93
C GLY A 66 6.58 -23.83 0.48
N VAL A 67 5.61 -23.84 -0.44
CA VAL A 67 5.87 -23.74 -1.88
C VAL A 67 6.29 -22.30 -2.19
N PRO A 68 7.28 -22.06 -3.08
CA PRO A 68 7.64 -20.69 -3.44
C PRO A 68 6.42 -19.83 -3.81
N TRP A 69 6.41 -18.62 -3.28
CA TRP A 69 5.35 -17.61 -3.36
C TRP A 69 4.10 -17.90 -2.54
N SER A 70 4.06 -18.96 -1.73
CA SER A 70 2.98 -19.13 -0.75
C SER A 70 3.03 -18.04 0.29
N LEU A 71 1.86 -17.47 0.60
CA LEU A 71 1.69 -16.43 1.61
C LEU A 71 1.11 -17.02 2.88
N GLU A 72 1.79 -16.80 3.99
CA GLU A 72 1.31 -17.11 5.34
C GLU A 72 1.15 -15.83 6.15
N THR A 73 0.18 -15.80 7.07
CA THR A 73 0.00 -14.72 8.03
C THR A 73 0.12 -15.26 9.45
N ILE A 74 1.02 -14.67 10.24
CA ILE A 74 1.25 -15.05 11.64
C ILE A 74 1.00 -13.86 12.54
N ASN A 75 0.12 -14.04 13.52
CA ASN A 75 -0.10 -13.08 14.59
C ASN A 75 0.88 -13.39 15.73
N VAL A 76 1.90 -12.56 15.91
CA VAL A 76 2.86 -12.71 17.03
C VAL A 76 2.25 -12.17 18.32
N SER A 77 1.43 -11.11 18.21
CA SER A 77 0.59 -10.57 19.28
C SER A 77 -0.66 -9.90 18.67
N SER A 78 -1.52 -9.29 19.49
CA SER A 78 -2.66 -8.48 19.04
C SER A 78 -2.26 -7.35 18.09
N ASP A 79 -1.08 -6.79 18.29
CA ASP A 79 -0.62 -5.57 17.63
C ASP A 79 0.54 -5.81 16.66
N LEU A 80 0.97 -7.06 16.50
CA LEU A 80 2.10 -7.45 15.65
C LEU A 80 1.73 -8.64 14.75
N VAL A 81 1.70 -8.39 13.45
CA VAL A 81 1.36 -9.38 12.42
C VAL A 81 2.45 -9.43 11.37
N LEU A 82 2.86 -10.65 11.04
CA LEU A 82 3.82 -10.96 9.99
C LEU A 82 3.08 -11.52 8.79
N TYR A 83 3.40 -11.02 7.60
CA TYR A 83 3.00 -11.57 6.31
C TYR A 83 4.26 -12.14 5.68
N ILE A 84 4.29 -13.44 5.45
CA ILE A 84 5.50 -14.13 5.04
C ILE A 84 5.25 -14.81 3.70
N SER A 85 6.07 -14.49 2.72
CA SER A 85 6.09 -15.15 1.42
C SER A 85 7.33 -16.00 1.30
N ASP A 86 7.17 -17.30 1.09
CA ASP A 86 8.30 -18.18 0.81
C ASP A 86 8.89 -17.83 -0.56
N LEU A 87 10.21 -17.82 -0.70
CA LEU A 87 10.89 -17.44 -1.93
C LEU A 87 11.62 -18.65 -2.53
N PRO A 88 11.83 -18.66 -3.86
CA PRO A 88 12.73 -19.64 -4.47
C PRO A 88 14.14 -19.58 -3.87
N GLU A 89 14.80 -20.74 -3.76
CA GLU A 89 16.17 -20.83 -3.23
C GLU A 89 17.17 -19.93 -3.98
N SER A 90 16.94 -19.68 -5.27
CA SER A 90 17.76 -18.81 -6.11
C SER A 90 17.83 -17.36 -5.63
N LEU A 91 16.92 -16.91 -4.78
CA LEU A 91 16.92 -15.56 -4.21
C LEU A 91 17.76 -15.43 -2.92
N GLY A 92 18.13 -16.55 -2.28
CA GLY A 92 19.03 -16.57 -1.12
C GLY A 92 18.60 -15.62 0.02
N GLY A 93 19.56 -14.92 0.60
CA GLY A 93 19.35 -13.97 1.71
C GLY A 93 18.64 -12.68 1.29
N TYR A 94 17.32 -12.75 1.08
CA TYR A 94 16.51 -11.62 0.63
C TYR A 94 16.22 -10.62 1.77
N LEU A 95 16.90 -9.47 1.76
CA LEU A 95 16.85 -8.46 2.84
C LEU A 95 15.78 -7.37 2.66
N ARG A 96 15.03 -7.37 1.55
CA ARG A 96 14.03 -6.32 1.27
C ARG A 96 12.70 -6.59 1.97
N TRP A 97 12.77 -6.71 3.29
CA TRP A 97 11.59 -6.83 4.15
C TRP A 97 10.94 -5.46 4.35
N GLN A 98 9.62 -5.45 4.55
CA GLN A 98 8.82 -4.21 4.52
C GLN A 98 8.06 -3.98 5.82
N VAL A 99 8.02 -2.73 6.27
CA VAL A 99 7.09 -2.30 7.33
C VAL A 99 5.82 -1.79 6.66
N LEU A 100 4.66 -2.28 7.08
CA LEU A 100 3.36 -1.91 6.54
C LEU A 100 2.68 -0.78 7.31
N ASP A 101 3.09 -0.47 8.55
CA ASP A 101 2.43 0.53 9.42
C ASP A 101 2.30 1.92 8.81
N PHE A 102 3.28 2.31 8.00
CA PHE A 102 3.31 3.58 7.30
C PHE A 102 2.63 3.51 5.92
N TYR A 103 2.19 2.31 5.52
CA TYR A 103 1.51 1.99 4.26
C TYR A 103 0.06 1.54 4.48
N VAL A 104 -0.45 1.50 5.72
CA VAL A 104 -1.85 1.15 6.02
C VAL A 104 -2.76 2.35 5.79
N GLY A 105 -2.95 2.70 4.53
CA GLY A 105 -4.15 3.44 4.15
C GLY A 105 -5.37 2.57 4.44
N TRP A 106 -6.24 3.01 5.34
CA TRP A 106 -7.55 2.40 5.63
C TRP A 106 -8.20 1.85 4.35
N VAL A 107 -8.65 0.59 4.37
CA VAL A 107 -9.48 0.06 3.29
C VAL A 107 -10.86 0.71 3.43
N ARG A 108 -11.05 1.88 2.83
CA ARG A 108 -12.37 2.52 2.80
C ARG A 108 -13.03 2.09 1.50
N SER A 109 -14.21 1.47 1.61
CA SER A 109 -15.05 1.29 0.43
C SER A 109 -15.42 2.66 -0.09
N ILE A 110 -15.05 2.98 -1.34
CA ILE A 110 -15.56 4.17 -2.01
C ILE A 110 -17.05 3.96 -2.17
N ASN A 111 -17.84 4.84 -1.56
CA ASN A 111 -19.26 4.86 -1.86
C ASN A 111 -19.51 5.66 -3.15
N GLN A 112 -20.66 5.42 -3.77
CA GLN A 112 -21.06 6.07 -5.02
C GLN A 112 -21.03 7.61 -4.94
N ALA A 113 -21.34 8.20 -3.78
CA ALA A 113 -21.38 9.65 -3.61
C ALA A 113 -19.97 10.27 -3.68
N GLU A 114 -18.96 9.61 -3.10
CA GLU A 114 -17.57 10.07 -3.17
C GLU A 114 -17.04 10.04 -4.59
N LEU A 115 -17.36 8.98 -5.34
CA LEU A 115 -16.99 8.85 -6.74
C LEU A 115 -17.68 9.92 -7.59
N GLN A 116 -18.98 10.15 -7.36
CA GLN A 116 -19.75 11.20 -8.03
C GLN A 116 -19.16 12.59 -7.76
N ASN A 117 -18.82 12.91 -6.52
CA ASN A 117 -18.23 14.20 -6.16
C ASN A 117 -16.89 14.44 -6.89
N ALA A 118 -16.06 13.41 -7.03
CA ALA A 118 -14.81 13.50 -7.78
C ALA A 118 -15.05 13.76 -9.27
N ILE A 119 -16.06 13.12 -9.86
CA ILE A 119 -16.49 13.33 -11.25
C ILE A 119 -17.00 14.76 -11.43
N ASP A 120 -17.90 15.20 -10.56
CA ASP A 120 -18.52 16.53 -10.63
C ASP A 120 -17.47 17.65 -10.49
N ALA A 121 -16.51 17.47 -9.58
CA ALA A 121 -15.40 18.40 -9.43
C ALA A 121 -14.57 18.54 -10.72
N LYS A 122 -14.34 17.44 -11.46
CA LYS A 122 -13.66 17.48 -12.76
C LYS A 122 -14.55 18.03 -13.88
N ALA A 123 -15.85 17.75 -13.82
CA ALA A 123 -16.84 18.21 -14.80
C ALA A 123 -16.94 19.74 -14.86
N THR A 124 -16.60 20.46 -13.77
CA THR A 124 -16.51 21.92 -13.78
C THR A 124 -15.61 22.49 -14.89
N LYS A 125 -14.61 21.71 -15.35
CA LYS A 125 -13.68 22.10 -16.42
C LYS A 125 -14.07 21.56 -17.79
N LEU A 126 -15.13 20.76 -17.89
CA LEU A 126 -15.49 20.02 -19.10
C LEU A 126 -15.83 20.95 -20.27
N ALA A 127 -16.56 22.05 -20.03
CA ALA A 127 -16.89 23.01 -21.07
C ALA A 127 -15.63 23.62 -21.73
N ALA A 128 -14.62 23.95 -20.91
CA ALA A 128 -13.35 24.49 -21.41
C ALA A 128 -12.55 23.45 -22.21
N TYR A 129 -12.68 22.16 -21.88
CA TYR A 129 -12.05 21.09 -22.64
C TYR A 129 -12.78 20.79 -23.95
N LYS A 130 -14.12 20.79 -23.97
CA LYS A 130 -14.93 20.57 -25.18
C LYS A 130 -14.73 21.65 -26.23
N ALA A 131 -14.35 22.86 -25.82
CA ALA A 131 -13.95 23.92 -26.75
C ALA A 131 -12.64 23.61 -27.50
N LYS A 132 -11.83 22.66 -27.03
CA LYS A 132 -10.49 22.35 -27.57
C LYS A 132 -10.38 20.94 -28.13
N TYR A 133 -11.16 20.00 -27.61
CA TYR A 133 -11.06 18.58 -27.93
C TYR A 133 -12.45 18.03 -28.25
N GLU A 134 -12.51 17.25 -29.34
CA GLU A 134 -13.73 16.60 -29.81
C GLU A 134 -14.16 15.45 -28.88
N ARG A 135 -13.19 14.75 -28.30
CA ARG A 135 -13.41 13.59 -27.41
C ARG A 135 -12.65 13.75 -26.10
N ILE A 136 -13.33 13.49 -24.99
CA ILE A 136 -12.84 13.62 -23.62
C ILE A 136 -13.35 12.44 -22.79
N ASP A 137 -12.45 11.49 -22.55
CA ASP A 137 -12.64 10.39 -21.62
C ASP A 137 -12.09 10.78 -20.22
N LEU A 138 -12.78 10.37 -19.15
CA LEU A 138 -12.34 10.56 -17.77
C LEU A 138 -11.74 9.26 -17.21
N LEU A 139 -10.50 9.32 -16.74
CA LEU A 139 -9.88 8.24 -15.97
C LEU A 139 -9.75 8.65 -14.50
N LEU A 140 -10.43 7.92 -13.62
CA LEU A 140 -10.28 8.01 -12.18
C LEU A 140 -9.25 6.96 -11.73
N VAL A 141 -8.19 7.40 -11.08
CA VAL A 141 -7.12 6.52 -10.61
C VAL A 141 -7.17 6.43 -9.08
N ALA A 142 -7.41 5.23 -8.59
CA ALA A 142 -7.16 4.84 -7.21
C ALA A 142 -5.75 4.25 -7.13
N ASP A 143 -4.77 5.07 -6.79
CA ASP A 143 -3.39 4.63 -6.61
C ASP A 143 -3.21 4.00 -5.23
N ARG A 144 -3.01 2.67 -5.19
CA ARG A 144 -2.83 1.91 -3.96
C ARG A 144 -1.38 1.89 -3.46
N VAL A 145 -0.44 2.52 -4.16
CA VAL A 145 1.01 2.48 -3.87
C VAL A 145 1.47 3.65 -2.99
N PHE A 146 0.73 4.76 -2.96
CA PHE A 146 0.99 5.89 -2.06
C PHE A 146 -0.01 5.89 -0.89
N GLY A 147 0.49 6.05 0.34
CA GLY A 147 -0.27 5.90 1.58
C GLY A 147 -1.51 6.79 1.69
N SER A 148 -2.67 6.24 1.30
CA SER A 148 -4.00 6.42 1.92
C SER A 148 -5.07 5.81 1.00
N GLY A 149 -5.73 4.73 1.45
CA GLY A 149 -6.91 4.17 0.79
C GLY A 149 -6.63 2.93 -0.07
N ARG A 150 -6.74 1.73 0.51
CA ARG A 150 -7.10 0.56 -0.29
C ARG A 150 -8.57 0.73 -0.69
N LEU A 151 -8.83 1.16 -1.92
CA LEU A 151 -10.19 1.42 -2.40
C LEU A 151 -10.70 0.18 -3.12
N SER A 152 -11.56 -0.59 -2.44
CA SER A 152 -12.37 -1.60 -3.09
C SER A 152 -13.66 -0.96 -3.58
N LEU A 153 -13.94 -1.06 -4.88
CA LEU A 153 -15.27 -0.79 -5.39
C LEU A 153 -16.22 -1.84 -4.83
N LEU A 154 -17.37 -1.41 -4.31
CA LEU A 154 -18.50 -2.31 -4.13
C LEU A 154 -18.89 -2.83 -5.52
N ALA A 155 -19.26 -4.11 -5.63
CA ALA A 155 -19.85 -4.59 -6.87
C ALA A 155 -21.05 -3.68 -7.22
N ASP A 156 -21.13 -3.26 -8.48
CA ASP A 156 -22.24 -2.47 -9.06
C ASP A 156 -22.28 -0.94 -8.78
N VAL A 157 -21.14 -0.27 -8.55
CA VAL A 157 -21.12 1.20 -8.49
C VAL A 157 -21.48 1.83 -9.85
N GLN A 158 -22.60 2.55 -9.88
CA GLN A 158 -23.07 3.33 -11.03
C GLN A 158 -22.89 4.83 -10.77
N VAL A 159 -22.27 5.57 -11.69
CA VAL A 159 -22.11 7.03 -11.58
C VAL A 159 -22.86 7.76 -12.69
N LYS A 160 -23.35 8.96 -12.39
CA LYS A 160 -23.92 9.84 -13.41
C LYS A 160 -22.78 10.43 -14.23
N ASN A 161 -22.91 10.33 -15.56
CA ASN A 161 -21.98 10.95 -16.48
C ASN A 161 -22.46 12.36 -16.87
N PRO A 162 -21.78 13.44 -16.44
CA PRO A 162 -22.17 14.81 -16.75
C PRO A 162 -21.82 15.25 -18.20
N GLY A 163 -21.38 14.32 -19.05
CA GLY A 163 -21.12 14.56 -20.47
C GLY A 163 -19.70 14.28 -20.94
N PHE A 164 -18.93 13.46 -20.21
CA PHE A 164 -17.72 12.81 -20.72
C PHE A 164 -18.12 11.71 -21.71
N ASP A 165 -17.23 11.34 -22.64
CA ASP A 165 -17.54 10.24 -23.58
C ASP A 165 -17.54 8.88 -22.87
N ASN A 166 -16.53 8.66 -22.01
CA ASN A 166 -16.44 7.49 -21.15
C ASN A 166 -15.87 7.86 -19.77
N ILE A 167 -16.26 7.09 -18.75
CA ILE A 167 -15.65 7.17 -17.42
C ILE A 167 -15.07 5.81 -17.05
N TYR A 168 -13.76 5.80 -16.80
CA TYR A 168 -12.98 4.64 -16.40
C TYR A 168 -12.50 4.80 -14.96
N PHE A 169 -12.45 3.69 -14.23
CA PHE A 169 -11.83 3.58 -12.92
C PHE A 169 -10.66 2.61 -13.01
N LEU A 170 -9.46 3.09 -12.68
CA LEU A 170 -8.25 2.28 -12.55
C LEU A 170 -7.95 2.11 -11.07
N SER A 171 -7.99 0.86 -10.60
CA SER A 171 -7.46 0.48 -9.30
C SER A 171 -6.04 -0.02 -9.51
N TYR A 172 -5.06 0.87 -9.41
CA TYR A 172 -3.65 0.54 -9.63
C TYR A 172 -3.08 -0.18 -8.39
N PRO A 173 -2.35 -1.29 -8.52
CA PRO A 173 -1.86 -1.90 -9.77
C PRO A 173 -2.75 -3.03 -10.35
N GLU A 174 -3.95 -3.25 -9.80
CA GLU A 174 -4.70 -4.49 -9.96
C GLU A 174 -5.62 -4.57 -11.20
N ALA A 175 -6.41 -3.52 -11.53
CA ALA A 175 -7.40 -3.62 -12.62
C ALA A 175 -7.97 -2.27 -13.12
N ILE A 176 -8.45 -2.24 -14.37
CA ILE A 176 -9.23 -1.14 -14.97
C ILE A 176 -10.68 -1.60 -15.21
N GLN A 177 -11.66 -0.79 -14.83
CA GLN A 177 -13.08 -1.01 -15.03
C GLN A 177 -13.75 0.23 -15.65
N ARG A 178 -14.64 0.05 -16.64
CA ARG A 178 -15.53 1.13 -17.14
C ARG A 178 -16.74 1.24 -16.22
N ILE A 179 -17.09 2.45 -15.79
CA ILE A 179 -18.13 2.70 -14.76
C ILE A 179 -19.19 3.71 -15.20
N GLY A 180 -19.10 4.28 -16.41
CA GLY A 180 -20.09 5.20 -16.94
C GLY A 180 -20.10 5.30 -18.47
N GLY A 181 -21.29 5.50 -19.03
CA GLY A 181 -21.62 5.66 -20.45
C GLY A 181 -23.13 5.51 -20.68
N GLU A 182 -23.72 6.25 -21.62
CA GLU A 182 -25.07 5.96 -22.11
C GLU A 182 -25.02 4.71 -23.02
N CYS A 183 -26.05 3.86 -22.93
CA CYS A 183 -26.29 2.80 -23.92
C CYS A 183 -26.73 3.42 -25.25
#